data_AF-A0A1A8IDY0-F1
#
_entry.id   AF-A0A1A8IDY0-F1
#
_cell.length_a   1.000
_cell.length_b   1.000
_cell.length_c   1.000
_cell.angle_alpha   90.00
_cell.angle_beta   90.00
_cell.angle_gamma   90.00
#
_symmetry.space_group_name_H-M   'P 1'
#
loop_
_entity.id
_entity.type
_entity.pdbx_description
1 polymer ?
#
loop_
_entity_poly.entity_id
_entity_poly.type
_entity_poly.pdbx_seq_one_letter_code
_entity_poly.pdbx_strand_id
1 'polypeptide(L)'
;MSDTEWENQGTGLGDVFDILAKTPSERLISLTIQLGESPEDIIVVAMSLLILQREEQALKKLQMLRDNPLANHLSEKCHTSGGKLDGFGAHCGQFQTHTMESLSLLARVFKVLSEQRLCEPLTRNLAYRRAISSDCSQTRNCSHLEYFLEEAKVVCGPQLVEEMCSTAELPDGENTSLKAFISQDESSSVPRLP
;
A
#
# COMPACT_ATOMS: atom_id res chain seq x y z
N MET A 1 1.68 25.66 -2.82
CA MET A 1 0.88 24.43 -2.99
C MET A 1 1.43 23.48 -1.95
N SER A 2 0.60 23.10 -0.98
CA SER A 2 1.02 22.47 0.28
C SER A 2 1.44 21.02 0.08
N ASP A 3 2.50 20.61 0.78
CA ASP A 3 3.23 19.33 0.71
C ASP A 3 2.43 18.05 1.09
N THR A 4 1.10 18.06 0.96
CA THR A 4 0.20 17.04 1.52
C THR A 4 -0.41 16.09 0.49
N GLU A 5 -0.25 16.34 -0.81
CA GLU A 5 -0.93 15.54 -1.86
C GLU A 5 -0.18 14.26 -2.28
N TRP A 6 1.03 14.01 -1.76
CA TRP A 6 1.83 12.84 -2.14
C TRP A 6 1.84 11.73 -1.10
N GLU A 7 1.30 11.96 0.11
CA GLU A 7 1.71 11.17 1.27
C GLU A 7 1.22 9.71 1.25
N ASN A 8 0.23 9.32 0.43
CA ASN A 8 -0.26 7.95 0.46
C ASN A 8 -0.61 7.27 -0.88
N GLN A 9 -0.63 7.93 -2.05
CA GLN A 9 -0.94 7.33 -3.37
C GLN A 9 -2.09 6.28 -3.40
N GLY A 10 -3.09 6.37 -2.50
CA GLY A 10 -4.15 5.36 -2.38
C GLY A 10 -3.74 4.04 -1.72
N THR A 11 -2.65 4.03 -0.96
CA THR A 11 -1.99 2.87 -0.33
C THR A 11 -1.76 3.06 1.18
N GLY A 12 -2.43 4.04 1.79
CA GLY A 12 -2.36 4.30 3.21
C GLY A 12 -3.32 3.42 4.02
N LEU A 13 -3.18 3.46 5.35
CA LEU A 13 -4.09 2.77 6.26
C LEU A 13 -5.53 3.32 6.19
N GLY A 14 -5.68 4.61 5.88
CA GLY A 14 -6.99 5.21 5.58
C GLY A 14 -7.66 4.58 4.35
N ASP A 15 -6.89 4.31 3.29
CA ASP A 15 -7.42 3.67 2.08
C ASP A 15 -7.87 2.22 2.36
N VAL A 16 -7.14 1.49 3.21
CA VAL A 16 -7.56 0.16 3.70
C VAL A 16 -8.91 0.25 4.40
N PHE A 17 -9.08 1.23 5.29
CA PHE A 17 -10.36 1.45 5.98
C PHE A 17 -11.48 1.76 4.98
N ASP A 18 -11.25 2.64 4.01
CA ASP A 18 -12.23 3.03 3.01
C ASP A 18 -12.67 1.85 2.13
N ILE A 19 -11.75 0.97 1.75
CA ILE A 19 -12.05 -0.26 1.00
C ILE A 19 -12.97 -1.16 1.82
N LEU A 20 -12.63 -1.40 3.09
CA LEU A 20 -13.42 -2.25 3.98
C LEU A 20 -14.77 -1.62 4.32
N ALA A 21 -14.85 -0.32 4.53
CA ALA A 21 -16.09 0.38 4.85
C ALA A 21 -17.10 0.36 3.69
N LYS A 22 -16.61 0.29 2.45
CA LYS A 22 -17.44 0.12 1.24
C LYS A 22 -17.81 -1.35 0.97
N THR A 23 -17.22 -2.30 1.71
CA THR A 23 -17.49 -3.73 1.54
C THR A 23 -18.78 -4.11 2.27
N PRO A 24 -19.70 -4.89 1.65
CA PRO A 24 -20.94 -5.33 2.30
C PRO A 24 -20.67 -6.10 3.61
N SER A 25 -21.54 -5.90 4.61
CA SER A 25 -21.40 -6.48 5.95
C SER A 25 -21.26 -8.01 5.94
N GLU A 26 -22.00 -8.71 5.08
CA GLU A 26 -21.92 -10.17 4.95
C GLU A 26 -20.53 -10.63 4.47
N ARG A 27 -19.91 -9.83 3.59
CA ARG A 27 -18.57 -10.08 3.10
C ARG A 27 -17.53 -9.77 4.17
N LEU A 28 -17.70 -8.69 4.94
CA LEU A 28 -16.86 -8.41 6.11
C LEU A 28 -16.94 -9.54 7.14
N ILE A 29 -18.13 -10.05 7.45
CA ILE A 29 -18.29 -11.21 8.34
C ILE A 29 -17.56 -12.43 7.78
N SER A 30 -17.68 -12.70 6.49
CA SER A 30 -16.98 -13.82 5.85
C SER A 30 -15.46 -13.70 6.00
N LEU A 31 -14.88 -12.51 5.84
CA LEU A 31 -13.45 -12.25 6.05
C LEU A 31 -13.02 -12.62 7.48
N THR A 32 -13.83 -12.29 8.49
CA THR A 32 -13.50 -12.62 9.90
C THR A 32 -13.43 -14.12 10.20
N ILE A 33 -14.00 -14.96 9.33
CA ILE A 33 -14.04 -16.41 9.46
C ILE A 33 -12.99 -17.07 8.57
N GLN A 34 -12.72 -16.51 7.39
CA GLN A 34 -11.88 -17.11 6.35
C GLN A 34 -10.41 -16.74 6.44
N LEU A 35 -10.09 -15.54 6.93
CA LEU A 35 -8.71 -15.09 7.03
C LEU A 35 -7.96 -15.83 8.14
N GLY A 36 -6.66 -16.02 7.93
CA GLY A 36 -5.79 -16.79 8.81
C GLY A 36 -5.34 -16.02 10.06
N GLU A 37 -4.24 -16.49 10.64
CA GLU A 37 -3.62 -15.91 11.84
C GLU A 37 -2.31 -15.16 11.53
N SER A 38 -2.04 -14.87 10.24
CA SER A 38 -0.92 -14.00 9.90
C SER A 38 -1.15 -12.59 10.45
N PRO A 39 -0.10 -11.80 10.74
CA PRO A 39 -0.27 -10.44 11.22
C PRO A 39 -1.19 -9.60 10.33
N GLU A 40 -1.06 -9.73 9.01
CA GLU A 40 -1.81 -8.93 8.04
C GLU A 40 -3.26 -9.40 7.91
N ASP A 41 -3.52 -10.69 7.99
CA ASP A 41 -4.87 -11.23 8.14
C ASP A 41 -5.54 -10.68 9.39
N ILE A 42 -4.84 -10.71 10.53
CA ILE A 42 -5.35 -10.22 11.81
C ILE A 42 -5.68 -8.72 11.73
N ILE A 43 -4.88 -7.91 11.04
CA ILE A 43 -5.18 -6.49 10.81
C ILE A 43 -6.48 -6.33 10.01
N VAL A 44 -6.64 -7.05 8.88
CA VAL A 44 -7.86 -6.97 8.06
C VAL A 44 -9.09 -7.45 8.84
N VAL A 45 -8.95 -8.53 9.62
CA VAL A 45 -10.02 -9.03 10.50
C VAL A 45 -10.38 -7.99 11.56
N ALA A 46 -9.39 -7.40 12.24
CA ALA A 46 -9.63 -6.40 13.27
C ALA A 46 -10.35 -5.17 12.69
N MET A 47 -9.90 -4.64 11.55
CA MET A 47 -10.56 -3.51 10.90
C MET A 47 -11.98 -3.84 10.43
N SER A 48 -12.21 -5.05 9.92
CA SER A 48 -13.55 -5.54 9.57
C SER A 48 -14.46 -5.59 10.81
N LEU A 49 -13.96 -6.08 11.94
CA LEU A 49 -14.68 -6.10 13.22
C LEU A 49 -15.02 -4.69 13.72
N LEU A 50 -14.12 -3.72 13.56
CA LEU A 50 -14.38 -2.32 13.92
C LEU A 50 -15.53 -1.73 13.09
N ILE A 51 -15.53 -1.94 11.78
CA ILE A 51 -16.62 -1.49 10.89
C ILE A 51 -17.95 -2.16 11.26
N LEU A 52 -17.91 -3.43 11.66
CA LEU A 52 -19.06 -4.18 12.17
C LEU A 52 -19.45 -3.84 13.62
N GLN A 53 -18.84 -2.80 14.21
CA GLN A 53 -19.08 -2.34 15.59
C GLN A 53 -18.83 -3.41 16.67
N ARG A 54 -17.85 -4.30 16.43
CA ARG A 54 -17.41 -5.35 17.36
C ARG A 54 -16.05 -5.01 17.97
N GLU A 55 -15.97 -3.84 18.61
CA GLU A 55 -14.71 -3.26 19.10
C GLU A 55 -13.93 -4.17 20.05
N GLU A 56 -14.60 -4.79 21.03
CA GLU A 56 -13.92 -5.66 22.00
C GLU A 56 -13.19 -6.82 21.31
N GLN A 57 -13.79 -7.39 20.27
CA GLN A 57 -13.17 -8.47 19.49
C GLN A 57 -12.02 -7.95 18.64
N ALA A 58 -12.17 -6.76 18.04
CA ALA A 58 -11.11 -6.12 17.26
C ALA A 58 -9.89 -5.81 18.14
N LEU A 59 -10.09 -5.19 19.30
CA LEU A 59 -9.02 -4.88 20.25
C LEU A 59 -8.30 -6.14 20.72
N LYS A 60 -9.03 -7.22 21.01
CA LYS A 60 -8.44 -8.50 21.36
C LYS A 60 -7.53 -9.03 20.24
N LYS A 61 -7.93 -8.90 18.98
CA LYS A 61 -7.13 -9.29 17.81
C LYS A 61 -5.87 -8.41 17.67
N LEU A 62 -6.01 -7.09 17.80
CA LEU A 62 -4.87 -6.16 17.71
C LEU A 62 -3.85 -6.38 18.83
N GLN A 63 -4.31 -6.69 20.05
CA GLN A 63 -3.43 -7.00 21.19
C GLN A 63 -2.59 -8.28 21.03
N MET A 64 -2.95 -9.15 20.08
CA MET A 64 -2.11 -10.30 19.72
C MET A 64 -0.84 -9.87 18.97
N LEU A 65 -0.83 -8.67 18.37
CA LEU A 65 0.24 -8.15 17.53
C LEU A 65 1.04 -7.05 18.26
N ARG A 66 1.57 -7.34 19.46
CA ARG A 66 2.17 -6.35 20.37
C ARG A 66 3.30 -5.50 19.76
N ASP A 67 4.06 -6.07 18.83
CA ASP A 67 5.20 -5.40 18.20
C ASP A 67 4.88 -4.90 16.78
N ASN A 68 3.60 -4.88 16.38
CA ASN A 68 3.19 -4.44 15.05
C ASN A 68 2.79 -2.95 15.06
N PRO A 69 3.46 -2.09 14.27
CA PRO A 69 3.19 -0.65 14.27
C PRO A 69 1.77 -0.30 13.80
N LEU A 70 1.19 -1.07 12.85
CA LEU A 70 -0.19 -0.87 12.42
C LEU A 70 -1.17 -1.24 13.53
N ALA A 71 -0.94 -2.37 14.21
CA ALA A 71 -1.82 -2.83 15.28
C ALA A 71 -1.83 -1.88 16.48
N ASN A 72 -0.64 -1.36 16.83
CA ASN A 72 -0.47 -0.41 17.92
C ASN A 72 -1.19 0.92 17.60
N HIS A 73 -1.03 1.44 16.38
CA HIS A 73 -1.76 2.64 15.96
C HIS A 73 -3.28 2.42 15.97
N LEU A 74 -3.77 1.32 15.41
CA LEU A 74 -5.20 1.01 15.39
C LEU A 74 -5.77 0.89 16.82
N SER A 75 -5.04 0.24 17.74
CA SER A 75 -5.47 0.09 19.13
C SER A 75 -5.56 1.43 19.85
N GLU A 76 -4.56 2.29 19.68
CA GLU A 76 -4.55 3.64 20.25
C GLU A 76 -5.75 4.47 19.74
N LYS A 77 -6.04 4.40 18.44
CA LYS A 77 -7.16 5.15 17.85
C LYS A 77 -8.53 4.59 18.27
N CYS A 78 -8.66 3.28 18.47
CA CYS A 78 -9.88 2.70 19.03
C CYS A 78 -10.16 3.25 20.44
N HIS A 79 -9.13 3.26 21.30
CA HIS A 79 -9.26 3.81 22.66
C HIS A 79 -9.59 5.31 22.67
N THR A 80 -9.00 6.09 21.76
CA THR A 80 -9.19 7.55 21.71
C THR A 80 -10.56 7.96 21.16
N SER A 81 -11.12 7.17 20.24
CA SER A 81 -12.45 7.42 19.64
C SER A 81 -13.61 6.98 20.54
N GLY A 82 -13.33 6.31 21.66
CA GLY A 82 -14.34 5.80 22.58
C GLY A 82 -15.32 4.83 21.91
N GLY A 83 -14.83 4.04 20.96
CA GLY A 83 -15.62 3.06 20.21
C GLY A 83 -16.52 3.63 19.12
N LYS A 84 -16.50 4.94 18.88
CA LYS A 84 -17.28 5.55 17.79
C LYS A 84 -16.51 5.44 16.48
N LEU A 85 -17.17 4.87 15.47
CA LEU A 85 -16.63 4.79 14.10
C LEU A 85 -16.53 6.18 13.44
N ASP A 86 -17.28 7.16 13.95
CA ASP A 86 -17.26 8.54 13.47
C ASP A 86 -15.86 9.14 13.59
N GLY A 87 -15.23 9.39 12.45
CA GLY A 87 -13.87 9.92 12.37
C GLY A 87 -12.76 8.87 12.45
N PHE A 88 -13.07 7.58 12.67
CA PHE A 88 -12.05 6.53 12.74
C PHE A 88 -11.26 6.38 11.44
N GLY A 89 -11.92 6.45 10.28
CA GLY A 89 -11.24 6.44 8.98
C GLY A 89 -10.26 7.62 8.80
N ALA A 90 -10.65 8.81 9.26
CA ALA A 90 -9.76 9.98 9.25
C ALA A 90 -8.55 9.78 10.18
N HIS A 91 -8.73 9.12 11.32
CA HIS A 91 -7.63 8.75 12.23
C HIS A 91 -6.73 7.65 11.68
N CYS A 92 -7.25 6.71 10.89
CA CYS A 92 -6.44 5.77 10.12
C CYS A 92 -5.55 6.52 9.10
N GLY A 93 -6.10 7.55 8.44
CA GLY A 93 -5.36 8.41 7.51
C GLY A 93 -4.21 9.20 8.14
N GLN A 94 -4.21 9.38 9.47
CA GLN A 94 -3.13 10.06 10.20
C GLN A 94 -1.90 9.16 10.44
N PHE A 95 -1.96 7.88 10.06
CA PHE A 95 -0.80 7.00 10.13
C PHE A 95 0.22 7.40 9.06
N GLN A 96 1.22 8.19 9.46
CA GLN A 96 2.27 8.75 8.59
C GLN A 96 3.64 8.10 8.80
N THR A 97 3.71 6.81 9.15
CA THR A 97 5.02 6.17 9.30
C THR A 97 5.56 5.76 7.93
N HIS A 98 6.65 6.42 7.53
CA HIS A 98 7.36 6.17 6.27
C HIS A 98 8.50 5.15 6.42
N THR A 99 8.50 4.37 7.51
CA THR A 99 9.52 3.35 7.70
C THR A 99 9.27 2.17 6.77
N MET A 100 10.35 1.58 6.25
CA MET A 100 10.28 0.38 5.41
C MET A 100 9.45 -0.73 6.07
N GLU A 101 9.58 -0.91 7.39
CA GLU A 101 8.79 -1.88 8.17
C GLU A 101 7.28 -1.61 8.08
N SER A 102 6.85 -0.36 8.33
CA SER A 102 5.42 -0.02 8.30
C SER A 102 4.84 -0.10 6.89
N LEU A 103 5.60 0.34 5.89
CA LEU A 103 5.20 0.31 4.49
C LEU A 103 5.14 -1.12 3.94
N SER A 104 6.07 -1.99 4.35
CA SER A 104 6.04 -3.42 4.00
C SER A 104 4.81 -4.11 4.59
N LEU A 105 4.46 -3.81 5.84
CA LEU A 105 3.24 -4.32 6.47
C LEU A 105 1.99 -3.83 5.74
N LEU A 106 1.92 -2.55 5.37
CA LEU A 106 0.81 -2.03 4.55
C LEU A 106 0.72 -2.74 3.19
N ALA A 107 1.85 -2.93 2.50
CA ALA A 107 1.88 -3.64 1.22
C ALA A 107 1.32 -5.07 1.34
N ARG A 108 1.67 -5.77 2.42
CA ARG A 108 1.13 -7.11 2.72
C ARG A 108 -0.35 -7.08 3.10
N VAL A 109 -0.84 -6.05 3.78
CA VAL A 109 -2.29 -5.85 3.98
C VAL A 109 -3.00 -5.69 2.64
N PHE A 110 -2.46 -4.88 1.72
CA PHE A 110 -3.02 -4.77 0.37
C PHE A 110 -2.94 -6.07 -0.44
N LYS A 111 -1.93 -6.91 -0.21
CA LYS A 111 -1.89 -8.27 -0.77
C LYS A 111 -3.10 -9.08 -0.29
N VAL A 112 -3.37 -9.11 1.01
CA VAL A 112 -4.55 -9.80 1.57
C VAL A 112 -5.84 -9.25 0.96
N LEU A 113 -6.01 -7.92 0.88
CA LEU A 113 -7.18 -7.31 0.26
C LEU A 113 -7.34 -7.71 -1.22
N SER A 114 -6.24 -7.78 -1.97
CA SER A 114 -6.26 -8.17 -3.39
C SER A 114 -6.59 -9.65 -3.57
N GLU A 115 -6.03 -10.53 -2.75
CA GLU A 115 -6.35 -11.98 -2.74
C GLU A 115 -7.82 -12.22 -2.42
N GLN A 116 -8.40 -11.40 -1.53
CA GLN A 116 -9.83 -11.40 -1.20
C GLN A 116 -10.70 -10.64 -2.22
N ARG A 117 -10.11 -10.15 -3.33
CA ARG A 117 -10.77 -9.38 -4.39
C ARG A 117 -11.52 -8.15 -3.87
N LEU A 118 -10.92 -7.46 -2.89
CA LEU A 118 -11.42 -6.20 -2.31
C LEU A 118 -10.72 -4.98 -2.93
N CYS A 119 -9.53 -5.15 -3.48
CA CYS A 119 -8.85 -4.13 -4.26
C CYS A 119 -8.20 -4.70 -5.52
N GLU A 120 -7.96 -3.84 -6.50
CA GLU A 120 -7.30 -4.22 -7.74
C GLU A 120 -5.82 -4.60 -7.51
N PRO A 121 -5.26 -5.55 -8.27
CA PRO A 121 -3.84 -5.88 -8.20
C PRO A 121 -2.92 -4.67 -8.39
N LEU A 122 -3.35 -3.67 -9.16
CA LEU A 122 -2.61 -2.43 -9.35
C LEU A 122 -2.41 -1.66 -8.05
N THR A 123 -3.44 -1.55 -7.20
CA THR A 123 -3.36 -0.87 -5.90
C THR A 123 -2.39 -1.60 -4.96
N ARG A 124 -2.43 -2.93 -4.95
CA ARG A 124 -1.45 -3.75 -4.23
C ARG A 124 -0.03 -3.49 -4.74
N ASN A 125 0.18 -3.51 -6.05
CA ASN A 125 1.50 -3.28 -6.63
C ASN A 125 2.02 -1.88 -6.29
N LEU A 126 1.15 -0.86 -6.26
CA LEU A 126 1.53 0.48 -5.80
C LEU A 126 2.00 0.49 -4.34
N ALA A 127 1.37 -0.30 -3.46
CA ALA A 127 1.77 -0.39 -2.06
C ALA A 127 3.17 -1.05 -1.92
N TYR A 128 3.43 -2.12 -2.68
CA TYR A 128 4.78 -2.72 -2.74
C TYR A 128 5.82 -1.77 -3.31
N ARG A 129 5.51 -1.04 -4.39
CA ARG A 129 6.40 -0.01 -4.95
C ARG A 129 6.75 1.03 -3.90
N ARG A 130 5.74 1.55 -3.19
CA ARG A 130 5.93 2.56 -2.15
C ARG A 130 6.87 2.08 -1.05
N ALA A 131 6.72 0.82 -0.61
CA ALA A 131 7.64 0.23 0.37
C ALA A 131 9.06 0.15 -0.18
N ILE A 132 9.26 -0.41 -1.38
CA ILE A 132 10.58 -0.55 -2.01
C ILE A 132 11.26 0.82 -2.20
N SER A 133 10.54 1.83 -2.71
CA SER A 133 11.08 3.16 -2.96
C SER A 133 11.42 3.94 -1.68
N SER A 134 10.89 3.55 -0.52
CA SER A 134 11.19 4.22 0.76
C SER A 134 12.59 3.91 1.31
N ASP A 135 13.24 2.85 0.81
CA ASP A 135 14.48 2.30 1.38
C ASP A 135 15.74 2.63 0.57
N CYS A 136 15.62 3.22 -0.62
CA CYS A 136 16.78 3.42 -1.52
C CYS A 136 17.84 4.39 -1.01
N SER A 137 17.56 5.17 0.05
CA SER A 137 18.52 6.11 0.63
C SER A 137 19.25 5.62 1.89
N GLN A 138 18.83 4.53 2.56
CA GLN A 138 19.37 4.24 3.91
C GLN A 138 19.87 2.81 4.20
N THR A 139 19.44 1.75 3.49
CA THR A 139 19.83 0.40 3.93
C THR A 139 20.03 -0.62 2.82
N ARG A 140 21.09 -0.43 2.00
CA ARG A 140 21.56 -1.43 1.03
C ARG A 140 22.03 -2.78 1.62
N ASN A 141 22.02 -2.96 2.96
CA ASN A 141 22.51 -4.16 3.65
C ASN A 141 21.54 -4.67 4.74
N CYS A 142 20.21 -4.51 4.57
CA CYS A 142 19.25 -5.11 5.48
C CYS A 142 18.71 -6.41 4.89
N SER A 143 18.92 -7.55 5.57
CA SER A 143 18.36 -8.85 5.19
C SER A 143 16.84 -8.80 5.03
N HIS A 144 16.17 -7.91 5.78
CA HIS A 144 14.73 -7.70 5.69
C HIS A 144 14.28 -7.18 4.32
N LEU A 145 15.06 -6.29 3.69
CA LEU A 145 14.79 -5.78 2.36
C LEU A 145 14.90 -6.87 1.30
N GLU A 146 15.92 -7.73 1.39
CA GLU A 146 16.12 -8.84 0.45
C GLU A 146 14.93 -9.82 0.49
N TYR A 147 14.49 -10.22 1.69
CA TYR A 147 13.30 -11.05 1.85
C TYR A 147 12.04 -10.38 1.28
N PHE A 148 11.87 -9.08 1.50
CA PHE A 148 10.73 -8.35 0.99
C PHE A 148 10.74 -8.20 -0.54
N LEU A 149 11.93 -8.04 -1.15
CA LEU A 149 12.08 -8.01 -2.61
C LEU A 149 11.73 -9.36 -3.24
N GLU A 150 12.17 -10.47 -2.64
CA GLU A 150 11.78 -11.81 -3.12
C GLU A 150 10.28 -12.05 -2.99
N GLU A 151 9.67 -11.63 -1.88
CA GLU A 151 8.22 -11.65 -1.72
C GLU A 151 7.54 -10.79 -2.81
N ALA A 152 8.05 -9.58 -3.05
CA ALA A 152 7.51 -8.68 -4.07
C ALA A 152 7.60 -9.29 -5.47
N LYS A 153 8.67 -10.01 -5.82
CA LYS A 153 8.81 -10.68 -7.12
C LYS A 153 7.75 -11.75 -7.30
N VAL A 154 7.43 -12.50 -6.25
CA VAL A 154 6.37 -13.51 -6.25
C VAL A 154 4.98 -12.87 -6.37
N VAL A 155 4.74 -11.76 -5.67
CA VAL A 155 3.41 -11.13 -5.58
C VAL A 155 3.10 -10.22 -6.78
N CYS A 156 4.06 -9.37 -7.15
CA CYS A 156 3.92 -8.32 -8.15
C CYS A 156 4.46 -8.71 -9.53
N GLY A 157 5.29 -9.76 -9.59
CA GLY A 157 6.01 -10.19 -10.78
C GLY A 157 7.44 -9.61 -10.82
N PRO A 158 8.44 -10.39 -11.28
CA PRO A 158 9.84 -9.99 -11.20
C PRO A 158 10.17 -8.78 -12.07
N GLN A 159 9.56 -8.66 -13.27
CA GLN A 159 9.80 -7.52 -14.16
C GLN A 159 9.39 -6.19 -13.51
N LEU A 160 8.28 -6.21 -12.78
CA LEU A 160 7.76 -5.02 -12.13
C LEU A 160 8.66 -4.61 -10.94
N VAL A 161 9.18 -5.57 -10.18
CA VAL A 161 10.12 -5.28 -9.08
C VAL A 161 11.44 -4.71 -9.60
N GLU A 162 11.98 -5.25 -10.69
CA GLU A 162 13.19 -4.72 -11.34
C GLU A 162 13.00 -3.25 -11.79
N GLU A 163 11.83 -2.92 -12.34
CA GLU A 163 11.47 -1.53 -12.68
C GLU A 163 11.39 -0.63 -11.44
N MET A 164 10.74 -1.10 -10.37
CA MET A 164 10.61 -0.37 -9.10
C MET A 164 11.96 -0.07 -8.45
N CYS A 165 12.91 -1.01 -8.52
CA CYS A 165 14.28 -0.81 -8.03
C CYS A 165 15.05 0.18 -8.91
N SER A 166 14.92 0.07 -10.24
CA SER A 166 15.67 0.91 -11.20
C SER A 166 15.24 2.38 -11.16
N THR A 167 13.95 2.67 -10.93
CA THR A 167 13.44 4.06 -10.79
C THR A 167 13.85 4.72 -9.48
N ALA A 168 14.21 3.92 -8.47
CA ALA A 168 14.64 4.43 -7.18
C ALA A 168 16.15 4.75 -7.11
N GLU A 169 16.92 4.39 -8.14
CA GLU A 169 18.37 4.68 -8.25
C GLU A 169 18.69 5.93 -9.07
N LEU A 170 17.70 6.62 -9.65
CA LEU A 170 17.95 7.88 -10.36
C LEU A 170 18.12 9.03 -9.35
N PRO A 171 19.29 9.70 -9.30
CA PRO A 171 19.43 10.90 -8.49
C PRO A 171 18.52 11.99 -9.04
N ASP A 172 17.86 12.70 -8.13
CA ASP A 172 17.03 13.88 -8.41
C ASP A 172 17.87 14.92 -9.16
N GLY A 173 17.66 14.99 -10.47
CA GLY A 173 18.43 15.86 -11.34
C GLY A 173 18.59 15.30 -12.74
N GLU A 174 17.50 15.19 -13.50
CA GLU A 174 17.51 15.60 -14.90
C GLU A 174 16.08 15.65 -15.47
N ASN A 175 15.64 16.88 -15.75
CA ASN A 175 14.47 17.15 -16.57
C ASN A 175 14.71 16.58 -17.98
N THR A 176 14.14 15.42 -18.32
CA THR A 176 13.95 15.06 -19.73
C THR A 176 12.48 14.89 -20.04
N SER A 177 11.94 16.03 -20.46
CA SER A 177 10.79 16.23 -21.34
C SER A 177 10.25 14.96 -22.00
N LEU A 178 9.03 14.59 -21.61
CA LEU A 178 8.09 13.84 -22.44
C LEU A 178 7.91 14.56 -23.78
N LYS A 179 8.39 13.95 -24.86
CA LYS A 179 7.76 14.03 -26.19
C LYS A 179 7.67 12.61 -26.72
N ALA A 180 6.52 11.98 -26.51
CA ALA A 180 5.38 12.01 -27.44
C ALA A 180 5.73 11.37 -28.79
N PHE A 181 5.13 10.20 -29.01
CA PHE A 181 4.79 9.62 -30.30
C PHE A 181 4.55 10.69 -31.37
N ILE A 182 5.13 10.53 -32.57
CA ILE A 182 4.47 10.75 -33.86
C ILE A 182 5.21 9.90 -34.92
N SER A 183 4.42 9.02 -35.54
CA SER A 183 4.66 8.33 -36.80
C SER A 183 4.50 9.28 -37.98
N GLN A 184 5.11 8.97 -39.14
CA GLN A 184 4.97 9.55 -40.50
C GLN A 184 6.27 10.19 -41.01
N ASP A 185 6.68 10.10 -42.26
CA ASP A 185 6.28 9.33 -43.45
C ASP A 185 7.48 9.53 -44.40
N GLU A 186 7.99 8.46 -45.01
CA GLU A 186 9.03 8.59 -46.04
C GLU A 186 8.40 9.16 -47.32
N SER A 187 8.74 10.39 -47.67
CA SER A 187 8.57 10.88 -49.05
C SER A 187 9.86 11.52 -49.53
N SER A 188 10.46 10.83 -50.48
CA SER A 188 11.77 11.08 -51.07
C SER A 188 11.73 12.26 -52.04
N SER A 189 12.53 13.26 -51.70
CA SER A 189 13.39 14.11 -52.54
C SER A 189 13.14 14.16 -54.06
N VAL A 190 12.78 15.36 -54.54
CA VAL A 190 13.12 15.82 -55.89
C VAL A 190 14.07 17.02 -55.78
N PRO A 191 15.27 17.00 -56.38
CA PRO A 191 16.04 18.22 -56.61
C PRO A 191 15.77 18.75 -58.03
N ARG A 192 15.34 20.01 -58.10
CA ARG A 192 15.51 20.86 -59.30
C ARG A 192 16.95 21.35 -59.35
N LEU A 193 17.51 21.40 -60.56
CA LEU A 193 18.72 22.16 -60.90
C LEU A 193 18.39 23.06 -62.12
N PRO A 194 19.15 24.16 -62.30
CA PRO A 194 18.70 25.42 -62.90
C PRO A 194 18.44 25.40 -64.41
#